data_AF-A0A7V0WM20-F1
#
_entry.id   AF-A0A7V0WM20-F1
#
_cell.length_a   1.000
_cell.length_b   1.000
_cell.length_c   1.000
_cell.angle_alpha   90.00
_cell.angle_beta   90.00
_cell.angle_gamma   90.00
#
_symmetry.space_group_name_H-M   'P 1'
#
loop_
_entity.id
_entity.type
_entity.pdbx_description
1 polymer ?
#
loop_
_entity_poly.entity_id
_entity_poly.type
_entity_poly.pdbx_seq_one_letter_code
_entity_poly.pdbx_strand_id
1 'polypeptide(L)' 'MSRQSHRLPEGGLVERSRALRFTFDGRALTGHPGDTLASALLANGVHLTGRGFK' A
#
# COMPACT_ATOMS: atom_id res chain seq x y z
N MET A 1 12.40 -8.39 1.11
CA MET A 1 11.90 -7.01 1.31
C MET A 1 10.99 -6.66 0.16
N SER A 2 9.69 -6.52 0.41
CA SER A 2 8.72 -6.10 -0.61
C SER A 2 9.07 -4.67 -1.03
N ARG A 3 9.63 -4.50 -2.22
CA ARG A 3 10.00 -3.17 -2.73
C ARG A 3 8.74 -2.44 -3.17
N GLN A 4 8.06 -1.82 -2.21
CA GLN A 4 7.04 -0.80 -2.48
C GLN A 4 7.71 0.34 -3.23
N SER A 5 7.51 0.40 -4.54
CA SER A 5 8.25 1.28 -5.45
C SER A 5 7.99 2.77 -5.23
N HIS A 6 6.86 3.10 -4.60
CA HIS A 6 6.42 4.48 -4.38
C HIS A 6 6.45 4.88 -2.90
N ARG A 7 6.97 4.00 -2.01
CA ARG A 7 7.16 4.35 -0.60
C ARG A 7 8.53 4.98 -0.40
N LEU A 8 8.55 6.09 0.34
CA LEU A 8 9.79 6.71 0.79
C LEU A 8 10.56 5.78 1.75
N PRO A 9 11.91 5.80 1.73
CA PRO A 9 12.72 4.95 2.60
C PRO A 9 12.47 5.24 4.09
N GLU A 10 12.14 6.47 4.45
CA GLU A 10 11.93 6.92 5.83
C GLU A 10 10.70 7.84 5.98
N GLY A 11 10.37 8.19 7.23
CA GLY A 11 9.22 9.04 7.58
C GLY A 11 7.87 8.32 7.68
N GLY A 12 6.79 9.04 7.95
CA GLY A 12 5.45 8.47 8.12
C GLY A 12 5.26 7.62 9.39
N LEU A 13 3.99 7.40 9.76
CA LEU A 13 3.60 6.67 10.98
C LEU A 13 3.29 5.20 10.68
N VAL A 14 4.28 4.47 10.14
CA VAL A 14 4.13 3.05 9.81
C VAL A 14 5.25 2.21 10.42
N GLU A 15 4.89 1.02 10.88
CA GLU A 15 5.80 0.04 11.46
C GLU A 15 6.40 -0.81 10.33
N ARG A 16 7.64 -0.52 9.94
CA ARG A 16 8.29 -1.13 8.75
C ARG A 16 8.94 -2.48 9.01
N SER A 17 9.13 -2.88 10.27
CA SER A 17 9.73 -4.18 10.60
C SER A 17 8.78 -5.34 10.32
N ARG A 18 7.47 -5.09 10.33
CA ARG A 18 6.44 -6.08 9.98
C ARG A 18 5.73 -5.74 8.68
N ALA A 19 5.67 -6.73 7.80
CA ALA A 19 4.89 -6.67 6.57
C ALA A 19 3.55 -7.40 6.74
N LEU A 20 2.46 -6.76 6.33
CA LEU A 20 1.12 -7.35 6.24
C LEU A 20 0.78 -7.61 4.77
N ARG A 21 0.25 -8.79 4.47
CA ARG A 21 -0.21 -9.14 3.11
C ARG A 21 -1.72 -8.95 3.02
N PHE A 22 -2.18 -8.40 1.91
CA PHE A 22 -3.60 -8.26 1.62
C PHE A 22 -3.82 -8.36 0.11
N THR A 23 -5.07 -8.55 -0.29
CA THR A 23 -5.44 -8.61 -1.71
C THR A 23 -6.36 -7.44 -2.02
N PHE A 24 -6.10 -6.77 -3.15
CA PHE A 24 -6.94 -5.71 -3.70
C PHE A 24 -7.09 -5.94 -5.21
N ASP A 25 -8.32 -5.93 -5.72
CA ASP A 25 -8.63 -6.25 -7.12
C ASP A 25 -7.95 -7.54 -7.64
N GLY A 26 -7.95 -8.59 -6.80
CA GLY A 26 -7.32 -9.88 -7.12
C GLY A 26 -5.78 -9.87 -7.13
N ARG A 27 -5.13 -8.73 -6.85
CA ARG A 27 -3.67 -8.61 -6.78
C ARG A 27 -3.20 -8.65 -5.33
N ALA A 28 -2.23 -9.51 -5.05
CA ALA A 28 -1.57 -9.55 -3.74
C ALA A 28 -0.65 -8.33 -3.58
N LEU A 29 -0.90 -7.56 -2.52
CA LEU A 29 -0.14 -6.37 -2.15
C LEU A 29 0.39 -6.52 -0.72
N THR A 30 1.33 -5.64 -0.37
CA THR A 30 1.90 -5.58 0.99
C THR A 30 1.63 -4.20 1.59
N GLY A 31 1.34 -4.16 2.87
CA GLY A 31 1.25 -2.94 3.69
C GLY A 31 2.02 -3.12 4.99
N HIS A 32 1.99 -2.09 5.82
CA HIS A 32 2.61 -2.06 7.13
C HIS A 32 1.58 -1.70 8.20
N PRO A 33 1.71 -2.19 9.44
CA PRO A 33 0.89 -1.68 10.54
C PRO A 33 0.99 -0.15 10.61
N GLY A 34 -0.16 0.52 10.74
CA GLY A 34 -0.28 1.98 10.65
C GLY A 34 -0.66 2.48 9.25
N ASP A 35 -0.56 1.66 8.20
CA ASP A 35 -1.16 2.00 6.92
C ASP A 35 -2.69 1.99 7.00
N THR A 36 -3.31 2.92 6.28
CA THR A 36 -4.69 2.75 5.80
C THR A 36 -4.66 1.99 4.47
N LEU A 37 -5.83 1.52 3.99
CA LEU A 37 -5.89 0.90 2.67
C LEU A 37 -5.36 1.85 1.58
N ALA A 38 -5.74 3.13 1.62
CA ALA A 38 -5.29 4.13 0.64
C ALA A 38 -3.76 4.34 0.67
N SER A 39 -3.15 4.49 1.85
CA SER A 39 -1.69 4.69 1.94
C SER A 39 -0.92 3.45 1.48
N ALA A 40 -1.42 2.25 1.79
CA ALA A 40 -0.84 1.01 1.29
C ALA A 40 -0.96 0.91 -0.24
N LEU A 41 -2.09 1.28 -0.84
CA LEU A 41 -2.26 1.27 -2.29
C LEU A 41 -1.29 2.22 -2.99
N LEU A 42 -1.18 3.46 -2.50
CA LEU A 42 -0.23 4.45 -3.03
C LEU A 42 1.22 3.96 -2.93
N ALA A 43 1.61 3.38 -1.80
CA ALA A 43 2.95 2.81 -1.62
C ALA A 43 3.27 1.69 -2.64
N ASN A 44 2.25 0.94 -3.07
CA ASN A 44 2.36 -0.09 -4.09
C ASN A 44 2.19 0.46 -5.53
N GLY A 45 2.10 1.78 -5.72
CA GLY A 45 1.93 2.41 -7.04
C GLY A 45 0.52 2.32 -7.62
N VAL A 46 -0.49 2.05 -6.80
CA VAL A 46 -1.90 2.03 -7.23
C VAL A 46 -2.51 3.41 -6.97
N HIS A 47 -2.67 4.20 -8.04
CA HIS A 47 -3.22 5.56 -7.99
C HIS A 47 -4.68 5.63 -8.44
N LEU A 48 -5.10 4.68 -9.28
CA LEU A 48 -6.48 4.55 -9.73
C LEU A 48 -7.15 3.41 -8.97
N THR A 49 -8.14 3.72 -8.14
CA THR A 49 -8.88 2.76 -7.31
C THR A 49 -10.32 2.53 -7.79
N GLY A 50 -10.80 3.34 -8.71
CA GLY A 50 -12.13 3.26 -9.29
C GLY A 50 -12.35 4.38 -10.29
N ARG A 51 -13.36 4.22 -11.16
CA ARG A 51 -13.88 5.30 -12.02
C ARG A 51 -15.32 5.59 -11.57
N GLY A 52 -15.74 6.84 -11.70
CA GLY A 52 -17.07 7.27 -11.29
C GLY A 52 -18.17 6.41 -11.91
N PHE A 53 -19.21 6.14 -11.12
CA PHE A 53 -20.41 5.47 -11.61
C PHE A 53 -21.24 6.45 -12.45
N LYS A 54 -21.72 5.98 -13.60
CA LYS A 54 -22.67 6.65 -14.48
C LYS A 54 -23.76 5.67 -14.86
#